data_AF-A0A7H1ARK4-F1
#
_entry.id   AF-A0A7H1ARK4-F1
#
_cell.length_a   1.000
_cell.length_b   1.000
_cell.length_c   1.000
_cell.angle_alpha   90.00
_cell.angle_beta   90.00
_cell.angle_gamma   90.00
#
_symmetry.space_group_name_H-M   'P 1'
#
loop_
_entity.id
_entity.type
_entity.pdbx_description
1 polymer ?
#
loop_
_entity_poly.entity_id
_entity_poly.type
_entity_poly.pdbx_seq_one_letter_code
_entity_poly.pdbx_strand_id
1 'polypeptide(L)'
;MRYQWLLLPACVLLLAACQDRTPPSPPSAPPPAADATAGGAQPAAATPWSSHSVWNGDLNACRQGDAAATRDCLLQAMRTAGASAAAISAAEQVSSGGELGHVSAWHPHEGIGVATVEYPFRANTNQSTRLVDAAGKRIDVDADPTTGELAAVPAVRSLLASHPAATLFAPAQSVGSAPLDGGGIRLIYQTPLRDCHACADVAMLKVGYDFDAQRRFVGKALVE
;
A
#
# COMPACT_ATOMS: atom_id res chain seq x y z
N MET A 1 -53.38 36.45 36.01
CA MET A 1 -54.05 37.48 35.18
C MET A 1 -53.63 37.23 33.73
N ARG A 2 -54.45 36.96 32.71
CA ARG A 2 -55.91 36.95 32.46
C ARG A 2 -56.17 35.97 31.27
N TYR A 3 -57.27 35.20 31.34
CA TYR A 3 -58.22 34.69 30.32
C TYR A 3 -57.74 34.37 28.89
N GLN A 4 -57.87 33.16 28.30
CA GLN A 4 -59.04 32.30 28.00
C GLN A 4 -59.96 32.82 26.86
N TRP A 5 -60.58 31.85 26.14
CA TRP A 5 -61.78 31.88 25.25
C TRP A 5 -61.45 31.84 23.73
N LEU A 6 -61.54 30.69 23.05
CA LEU A 6 -62.72 30.01 22.46
C LEU A 6 -63.50 30.87 21.45
N LEU A 7 -63.67 30.37 20.21
CA LEU A 7 -64.96 30.20 19.46
C LEU A 7 -64.77 30.18 17.91
N LEU A 8 -65.18 29.07 17.29
CA LEU A 8 -65.82 28.98 15.95
C LEU A 8 -67.16 29.75 15.97
N PRO A 9 -67.78 30.25 14.85
CA PRO A 9 -68.22 29.44 13.69
C PRO A 9 -68.50 30.17 12.32
N ALA A 10 -68.89 29.37 11.29
CA ALA A 10 -69.87 29.62 10.17
C ALA A 10 -69.65 30.83 9.20
N CYS A 11 -70.07 30.90 7.93
CA CYS A 11 -71.03 30.15 7.10
C CYS A 11 -70.84 30.53 5.60
N VAL A 12 -70.99 29.53 4.71
CA VAL A 12 -71.65 29.54 3.37
C VAL A 12 -71.24 30.54 2.28
N LEU A 13 -70.88 29.99 1.11
CA LEU A 13 -71.44 30.37 -0.20
C LEU A 13 -71.46 29.15 -1.13
N LEU A 14 -72.68 28.77 -1.53
CA LEU A 14 -73.00 27.78 -2.57
C LEU A 14 -72.81 28.40 -3.95
N LEU A 15 -72.35 27.61 -4.94
CA LEU A 15 -72.91 27.58 -6.29
C LEU A 15 -72.40 26.34 -7.04
N ALA A 16 -73.35 25.58 -7.56
CA ALA A 16 -73.15 24.36 -8.32
C ALA A 16 -72.95 24.66 -9.81
N ALA A 17 -72.06 23.91 -10.47
CA ALA A 17 -72.17 23.59 -11.89
C ALA A 17 -71.45 22.25 -12.20
N CYS A 18 -72.25 21.30 -12.68
CA CYS A 18 -71.92 20.09 -13.46
C CYS A 18 -71.01 20.42 -14.67
N GLN A 19 -70.23 19.56 -15.33
CA GLN A 19 -69.84 18.14 -15.32
C GLN A 19 -68.57 18.10 -16.23
N ASP A 20 -67.62 17.19 -16.08
CA ASP A 20 -67.56 16.05 -16.99
C ASP A 20 -66.67 14.92 -16.44
N ARG A 21 -67.14 13.70 -16.66
CA ARG A 21 -66.52 12.45 -16.24
C ARG A 21 -65.47 12.01 -17.27
N THR A 22 -64.21 11.88 -16.85
CA THR A 22 -63.22 11.05 -17.54
C THR A 22 -63.02 9.76 -16.73
N PRO A 23 -63.22 8.56 -17.30
CA PRO A 23 -62.95 7.31 -16.59
C PRO A 23 -61.45 7.10 -16.36
N PRO A 24 -61.06 6.40 -15.28
CA PRO A 24 -59.67 6.22 -14.89
C PRO A 24 -58.91 5.30 -15.88
N SER A 25 -57.69 5.72 -16.24
CA SER A 25 -56.73 4.92 -17.00
C SER A 25 -56.38 3.62 -16.24
N PRO A 26 -56.20 2.49 -16.95
CA PRO A 26 -55.75 1.24 -16.35
C PRO A 26 -54.30 1.37 -15.83
N PRO A 27 -53.91 0.58 -14.80
CA PRO A 27 -52.58 0.63 -14.22
C PRO A 27 -51.51 0.23 -15.23
N SER A 28 -50.48 1.07 -15.37
CA SER A 28 -49.28 0.79 -16.14
C SER A 28 -48.59 -0.49 -15.64
N ALA A 29 -48.20 -1.35 -16.58
CA ALA A 29 -47.44 -2.56 -16.32
C ALA A 29 -46.13 -2.26 -15.55
N PRO A 30 -45.67 -3.17 -14.69
CA PRO A 30 -44.38 -3.02 -14.01
C PRO A 30 -43.24 -2.96 -15.04
N PRO A 31 -42.19 -2.16 -14.80
CA PRO A 31 -41.03 -2.13 -15.68
C PRO A 31 -40.39 -3.53 -15.75
N PRO A 32 -39.85 -3.94 -16.90
CA PRO A 32 -39.15 -5.21 -17.01
C PRO A 32 -37.99 -5.24 -16.02
N ALA A 33 -37.85 -6.37 -15.33
CA ALA A 33 -36.74 -6.65 -14.44
C ALA A 33 -35.43 -6.34 -15.16
N ALA A 34 -34.65 -5.42 -14.61
CA ALA A 34 -33.27 -5.24 -15.02
C ALA A 34 -32.54 -6.54 -14.69
N ASP A 35 -32.12 -7.27 -15.73
CA ASP A 35 -31.12 -8.33 -15.63
C ASP A 35 -29.85 -7.72 -15.05
N ALA A 36 -29.74 -7.75 -13.73
CA ALA A 36 -28.54 -7.44 -12.99
C ALA A 36 -27.61 -8.66 -13.05
N THR A 37 -27.04 -8.92 -14.23
CA THR A 37 -25.78 -9.65 -14.37
C THR A 37 -24.74 -8.72 -14.99
N ALA A 38 -24.50 -7.59 -14.33
CA ALA A 38 -23.18 -6.99 -14.33
C ALA A 38 -22.35 -7.72 -13.26
N GLY A 39 -21.84 -8.90 -13.62
CA GLY A 39 -20.72 -9.50 -12.92
C GLY A 39 -19.52 -8.60 -13.13
N GLY A 40 -19.43 -7.52 -12.35
CA GLY A 40 -18.21 -6.75 -12.25
C GLY A 40 -17.13 -7.73 -11.82
N ALA A 41 -16.22 -8.06 -12.73
CA ALA A 41 -15.03 -8.78 -12.37
C ALA A 41 -14.38 -7.97 -11.25
N GLN A 42 -14.38 -8.52 -10.04
CA GLN A 42 -13.47 -8.04 -9.01
C GLN A 42 -12.09 -8.02 -9.68
N PRO A 43 -11.33 -6.91 -9.58
CA PRO A 43 -9.98 -6.90 -10.09
C PRO A 43 -9.30 -8.15 -9.54
N ALA A 44 -8.78 -8.98 -10.45
CA ALA A 44 -8.11 -10.21 -10.07
C ALA A 44 -7.13 -9.86 -8.95
N ALA A 45 -7.23 -10.57 -7.82
CA ALA A 45 -6.36 -10.34 -6.69
C ALA A 45 -4.93 -10.30 -7.23
N ALA A 46 -4.23 -9.17 -7.00
CA ALA A 46 -2.89 -8.98 -7.54
C ALA A 46 -2.03 -10.19 -7.15
N THR A 47 -1.45 -10.86 -8.14
CA THR A 47 -0.63 -12.05 -7.91
C THR A 47 0.46 -11.70 -6.89
N PRO A 48 0.61 -12.48 -5.81
CA PRO A 48 1.70 -12.26 -4.86
C PRO A 48 3.04 -12.23 -5.58
N TRP A 49 3.96 -11.39 -5.08
CA TRP A 49 5.31 -11.35 -5.65
C TRP A 49 5.99 -12.70 -5.47
N SER A 50 6.79 -13.07 -6.46
CA SER A 50 7.53 -14.34 -6.50
C SER A 50 8.78 -14.18 -7.38
N SER A 51 9.47 -15.28 -7.67
CA SER A 51 10.54 -15.30 -8.67
C SER A 51 10.08 -14.81 -10.05
N HIS A 52 8.80 -14.94 -10.40
CA HIS A 52 8.26 -14.40 -11.65
C HIS A 52 8.15 -12.88 -11.66
N SER A 53 8.20 -12.22 -10.51
CA SER A 53 8.23 -10.75 -10.42
C SER A 53 9.59 -10.16 -10.77
N VAL A 54 10.63 -11.00 -10.82
CA VAL A 54 11.99 -10.54 -11.11
C VAL A 54 12.13 -10.13 -12.57
N TRP A 55 12.72 -8.97 -12.79
CA TRP A 55 13.17 -8.52 -14.10
C TRP A 55 14.52 -7.84 -13.97
N ASN A 56 15.40 -8.08 -14.94
CA ASN A 56 16.66 -7.38 -15.10
C ASN A 56 16.79 -7.05 -16.58
N GLY A 57 16.98 -5.77 -16.91
CA GLY A 57 17.10 -5.33 -18.29
C GLY A 57 17.71 -3.94 -18.40
N ASP A 58 18.04 -3.54 -19.62
CA ASP A 58 18.65 -2.24 -19.89
C ASP A 58 17.60 -1.12 -19.83
N LEU A 59 17.94 -0.05 -19.10
CA LEU A 59 17.13 1.17 -18.94
C LEU A 59 17.86 2.43 -19.40
N ASN A 60 19.00 2.32 -20.08
CA ASN A 60 19.77 3.46 -20.56
C ASN A 60 18.96 4.38 -21.47
N ALA A 61 18.08 3.82 -22.30
CA ALA A 61 17.16 4.58 -23.15
C ALA A 61 16.19 5.46 -22.34
N CYS A 62 15.88 5.08 -21.08
CA CYS A 62 15.03 5.85 -20.18
C CYS A 62 15.77 6.89 -19.36
N ARG A 63 17.07 7.15 -19.61
CA ARG A 63 17.85 8.15 -18.87
C ARG A 63 17.86 9.54 -19.53
N GLN A 64 17.39 9.67 -20.77
CA GLN A 64 17.53 10.90 -21.57
C GLN A 64 16.25 11.21 -22.35
N GLY A 65 16.06 12.48 -22.69
CA GLY A 65 14.92 12.98 -23.46
C GLY A 65 13.63 13.19 -22.64
N ASP A 66 12.55 13.53 -23.31
CA ASP A 66 11.29 13.97 -22.68
C ASP A 66 10.56 12.84 -21.90
N ALA A 67 10.86 11.57 -22.22
CA ALA A 67 10.33 10.41 -21.52
C ALA A 67 11.27 9.85 -20.43
N ALA A 68 12.37 10.56 -20.13
CA ALA A 68 13.35 10.12 -19.15
C ALA A 68 12.73 9.92 -17.77
N ALA A 69 13.08 8.80 -17.12
CA ALA A 69 12.61 8.45 -15.78
C ALA A 69 11.08 8.53 -15.63
N THR A 70 10.33 8.21 -16.69
CA THR A 70 8.87 8.09 -16.64
C THR A 70 8.45 6.65 -16.41
N ARG A 71 7.27 6.47 -15.78
CA ARG A 71 6.66 5.15 -15.59
C ARG A 71 6.44 4.46 -16.95
N ASP A 72 6.00 5.21 -17.95
CA ASP A 72 5.74 4.68 -19.28
C ASP A 72 7.02 4.16 -19.95
N CYS A 73 8.15 4.88 -19.83
CA CYS A 73 9.42 4.40 -20.35
C CYS A 73 9.85 3.09 -19.68
N LEU A 74 9.77 3.02 -18.33
CA LEU A 74 10.10 1.80 -17.58
C LEU A 74 9.24 0.61 -18.04
N LEU A 75 7.91 0.77 -18.06
CA LEU A 75 7.01 -0.32 -18.42
C LEU A 75 7.17 -0.72 -19.89
N GLN A 76 7.44 0.22 -20.79
CA GLN A 76 7.69 -0.07 -22.20
C GLN A 76 9.00 -0.84 -22.38
N ALA A 77 10.07 -0.45 -21.69
CA ALA A 77 11.35 -1.17 -21.70
C ALA A 77 11.17 -2.61 -21.20
N MET A 78 10.46 -2.80 -20.08
CA MET A 78 10.12 -4.12 -19.54
C MET A 78 9.35 -4.97 -20.55
N ARG A 79 8.27 -4.44 -21.16
CA ARG A 79 7.48 -5.15 -22.17
C ARG A 79 8.32 -5.55 -23.39
N THR A 80 9.15 -4.64 -23.88
CA THR A 80 9.98 -4.85 -25.07
C THR A 80 11.06 -5.91 -24.80
N ALA A 81 11.59 -5.96 -23.58
CA ALA A 81 12.54 -6.97 -23.12
C ALA A 81 11.90 -8.31 -22.73
N GLY A 82 10.58 -8.48 -22.93
CA GLY A 82 9.88 -9.74 -22.62
C GLY A 82 9.69 -9.99 -21.12
N ALA A 83 9.58 -8.94 -20.29
CA ALA A 83 9.26 -9.08 -18.88
C ALA A 83 7.93 -9.83 -18.69
N SER A 84 7.86 -10.63 -17.62
CA SER A 84 6.63 -11.34 -17.29
C SER A 84 5.52 -10.34 -16.89
N ALA A 85 4.26 -10.77 -17.00
CA ALA A 85 3.13 -10.00 -16.50
C ALA A 85 3.25 -9.73 -14.98
N ALA A 86 3.82 -10.66 -14.21
CA ALA A 86 4.05 -10.50 -12.78
C ALA A 86 5.13 -9.45 -12.48
N ALA A 87 6.18 -9.35 -13.30
CA ALA A 87 7.22 -8.35 -13.16
C ALA A 87 6.69 -6.95 -13.48
N ILE A 88 5.91 -6.82 -14.55
CA ILE A 88 5.24 -5.56 -14.92
C ILE A 88 4.31 -5.12 -13.79
N SER A 89 3.46 -6.02 -13.28
CA SER A 89 2.57 -5.70 -12.15
C SER A 89 3.34 -5.33 -10.88
N ALA A 90 4.45 -6.01 -10.58
CA ALA A 90 5.29 -5.67 -9.43
C ALA A 90 5.91 -4.27 -9.58
N ALA A 91 6.43 -3.93 -10.77
CA ALA A 91 6.95 -2.59 -11.06
C ALA A 91 5.86 -1.53 -10.90
N GLU A 92 4.64 -1.81 -11.34
CA GLU A 92 3.49 -0.92 -11.17
C GLU A 92 3.12 -0.68 -9.70
N GLN A 93 3.20 -1.72 -8.86
CA GLN A 93 2.87 -1.68 -7.45
C GLN A 93 3.94 -0.96 -6.61
N VAL A 94 5.23 -1.11 -6.96
CA VAL A 94 6.32 -0.49 -6.20
C VAL A 94 6.62 0.93 -6.66
N SER A 95 6.27 1.27 -7.91
CA SER A 95 6.46 2.61 -8.44
C SER A 95 5.36 3.53 -7.94
N SER A 96 5.65 4.34 -6.91
CA SER A 96 4.69 5.25 -6.27
C SER A 96 5.36 6.58 -5.91
N GLY A 97 4.60 7.68 -5.83
CA GLY A 97 5.12 8.98 -5.41
C GLY A 97 6.22 9.59 -6.31
N GLY A 98 6.35 9.13 -7.56
CA GLY A 98 7.41 9.54 -8.48
C GLY A 98 8.68 8.68 -8.41
N GLU A 99 8.76 7.76 -7.46
CA GLU A 99 9.86 6.79 -7.38
C GLU A 99 9.51 5.60 -8.27
N LEU A 100 10.32 5.31 -9.28
CA LEU A 100 10.12 4.19 -10.18
C LEU A 100 11.06 3.06 -9.82
N GLY A 101 10.53 1.84 -9.74
CA GLY A 101 11.31 0.66 -9.41
C GLY A 101 10.73 -0.62 -9.95
N HIS A 102 11.52 -1.68 -9.85
CA HIS A 102 11.16 -3.04 -10.25
C HIS A 102 11.84 -4.04 -9.31
N VAL A 103 11.34 -5.27 -9.25
CA VAL A 103 11.99 -6.34 -8.47
C VAL A 103 13.15 -6.88 -9.29
N SER A 104 14.38 -6.73 -8.79
CA SER A 104 15.60 -7.18 -9.47
C SER A 104 16.11 -8.53 -8.96
N ALA A 105 15.73 -8.91 -7.74
CA ALA A 105 16.05 -10.23 -7.18
C ALA A 105 14.94 -10.76 -6.28
N TRP A 106 14.87 -12.08 -6.16
CA TRP A 106 13.95 -12.80 -5.29
C TRP A 106 14.62 -14.03 -4.70
N HIS A 107 14.47 -14.25 -3.40
CA HIS A 107 14.78 -15.53 -2.78
C HIS A 107 13.80 -15.83 -1.63
N PRO A 108 13.38 -17.09 -1.44
CA PRO A 108 12.67 -17.48 -0.23
C PRO A 108 13.64 -17.61 0.94
N HIS A 109 13.20 -17.21 2.13
CA HIS A 109 13.89 -17.43 3.39
C HIS A 109 12.86 -17.85 4.44
N GLU A 110 12.96 -19.09 4.94
CA GLU A 110 12.07 -19.60 6.00
C GLU A 110 10.56 -19.54 5.63
N GLY A 111 10.24 -19.67 4.35
CA GLY A 111 8.86 -19.57 3.83
C GLY A 111 8.36 -18.13 3.62
N ILE A 112 9.22 -17.13 3.82
CA ILE A 112 8.97 -15.72 3.57
C ILE A 112 9.70 -15.33 2.28
N GLY A 113 9.05 -14.60 1.39
CA GLY A 113 9.70 -14.06 0.21
C GLY A 113 10.58 -12.87 0.55
N VAL A 114 11.81 -12.83 0.04
CA VAL A 114 12.70 -11.67 0.15
C VAL A 114 12.96 -11.14 -1.25
N ALA A 115 12.44 -9.95 -1.53
CA ALA A 115 12.61 -9.27 -2.80
C ALA A 115 13.58 -8.10 -2.66
N THR A 116 14.52 -8.00 -3.59
CA THR A 116 15.28 -6.77 -3.81
C THR A 116 14.55 -5.95 -4.85
N VAL A 117 14.22 -4.71 -4.50
CA VAL A 117 13.66 -3.72 -5.43
C VAL A 117 14.78 -2.79 -5.85
N GLU A 118 14.93 -2.59 -7.16
CA GLU A 118 15.84 -1.59 -7.71
C GLU A 118 15.08 -0.34 -8.15
N TYR A 119 15.64 0.83 -7.87
CA TYR A 119 15.17 2.15 -8.27
C TYR A 119 16.21 2.80 -9.20
N PRO A 120 16.17 2.45 -10.50
CA PRO A 120 17.27 2.70 -11.44
C PRO A 120 17.52 4.18 -11.77
N PHE A 121 16.58 5.06 -11.39
CA PHE A 121 16.62 6.50 -11.64
C PHE A 121 16.90 7.33 -10.38
N ARG A 122 17.11 6.70 -9.22
CA ARG A 122 17.62 7.40 -8.04
C ARG A 122 19.10 7.74 -8.23
N ALA A 123 19.56 8.79 -7.55
CA ALA A 123 20.93 9.27 -7.64
C ALA A 123 21.89 8.63 -6.61
N ASN A 124 21.36 7.99 -5.56
CA ASN A 124 22.13 7.54 -4.40
C ASN A 124 21.85 6.07 -4.03
N THR A 125 20.76 5.80 -3.32
CA THR A 125 20.40 4.46 -2.85
C THR A 125 19.41 3.86 -3.84
N ASN A 126 19.91 3.01 -4.71
CA ASN A 126 19.11 2.46 -5.79
C ASN A 126 18.45 1.13 -5.43
N GLN A 127 18.48 0.70 -4.17
CA GLN A 127 17.92 -0.60 -3.77
C GLN A 127 17.15 -0.50 -2.45
N SER A 128 16.09 -1.30 -2.34
CA SER A 128 15.42 -1.59 -1.08
C SER A 128 15.06 -3.06 -0.95
N THR A 129 14.80 -3.50 0.28
CA THR A 129 14.36 -4.85 0.62
C THR A 129 12.86 -4.84 0.92
N ARG A 130 12.15 -5.83 0.35
CA ARG A 130 10.75 -6.13 0.68
C ARG A 130 10.65 -7.56 1.19
N LEU A 131 10.06 -7.73 2.37
CA LEU A 131 9.58 -9.05 2.81
C LEU A 131 8.18 -9.27 2.26
N VAL A 132 7.88 -10.48 1.82
CA VAL A 132 6.59 -10.88 1.29
C VAL A 132 6.11 -12.08 2.08
N ASP A 133 5.04 -11.87 2.84
CA ASP A 133 4.47 -12.92 3.68
C ASP A 133 3.65 -13.92 2.84
N ALA A 134 3.20 -15.02 3.45
CA ALA A 134 2.44 -16.06 2.76
C ALA A 134 1.08 -15.58 2.20
N ALA A 135 0.54 -14.46 2.69
CA ALA A 135 -0.67 -13.82 2.18
C ALA A 135 -0.37 -12.79 1.08
N GLY A 136 0.90 -12.58 0.71
CA GLY A 136 1.33 -11.60 -0.27
C GLY A 136 1.47 -10.18 0.27
N LYS A 137 1.38 -9.98 1.59
CA LYS A 137 1.64 -8.67 2.22
C LYS A 137 3.11 -8.32 2.03
N ARG A 138 3.37 -7.11 1.53
CA ARG A 138 4.72 -6.57 1.33
C ARG A 138 5.09 -5.68 2.50
N ILE A 139 6.23 -5.95 3.11
CA ILE A 139 6.78 -5.19 4.23
C ILE A 139 8.06 -4.53 3.76
N ASP A 140 8.09 -3.21 3.81
CA ASP A 140 9.28 -2.42 3.55
C ASP A 140 10.20 -2.46 4.78
N VAL A 141 11.38 -3.06 4.60
CA VAL A 141 12.39 -3.15 5.66
C VAL A 141 13.14 -1.82 5.81
N ASP A 142 13.22 -1.05 4.73
CA ASP A 142 13.92 0.24 4.66
C ASP A 142 13.02 1.43 4.98
N ALA A 143 11.71 1.22 5.11
CA ALA A 143 10.77 2.25 5.55
C ALA A 143 11.12 2.69 6.97
N ASP A 144 11.25 4.00 7.16
CA ASP A 144 11.78 4.61 8.38
C ASP A 144 11.03 4.16 9.67
N PRO A 145 11.57 3.22 10.48
CA PRO A 145 11.03 2.84 11.77
C PRO A 145 10.95 3.99 12.78
N THR A 146 11.71 5.08 12.61
CA THR A 146 11.65 6.25 13.50
C THR A 146 10.39 7.08 13.30
N THR A 147 9.59 6.76 12.28
CA THR A 147 8.28 7.36 12.03
C THR A 147 7.19 6.29 12.19
N GLY A 148 6.75 6.05 13.42
CA GLY A 148 5.74 5.03 13.72
C GLY A 148 5.84 4.46 15.13
N GLU A 149 5.41 3.21 15.31
CA GLU A 149 5.38 2.54 16.62
C GLU A 149 6.77 2.46 17.28
N LEU A 150 7.84 2.28 16.50
CA LEU A 150 9.20 2.18 17.04
C LEU A 150 9.76 3.54 17.49
N ALA A 151 9.21 4.66 17.01
CA ALA A 151 9.57 6.00 17.49
C ALA A 151 9.24 6.20 18.97
N ALA A 152 8.23 5.48 19.48
CA ALA A 152 7.81 5.57 20.86
C ALA A 152 8.75 4.80 21.82
N VAL A 153 9.61 3.91 21.30
CA VAL A 153 10.49 3.07 22.12
C VAL A 153 11.54 3.94 22.83
N PRO A 154 11.73 3.83 24.16
CA PRO A 154 12.63 4.70 24.93
C PRO A 154 14.06 4.77 24.39
N ALA A 155 14.61 3.63 23.94
CA ALA A 155 15.95 3.57 23.36
C ALA A 155 16.06 4.41 22.06
N VAL A 156 15.08 4.29 21.16
CA VAL A 156 15.02 5.09 19.93
C VAL A 156 14.84 6.57 20.25
N ARG A 157 13.95 6.89 21.19
CA ARG A 157 13.74 8.29 21.61
C ARG A 157 15.02 8.91 22.19
N SER A 158 15.74 8.17 23.03
CA SER A 158 17.00 8.63 23.62
C SER A 158 18.09 8.82 22.57
N LEU A 159 18.17 7.92 21.59
CA LEU A 159 19.09 8.02 20.47
C LEU A 159 18.81 9.27 19.63
N LEU A 160 17.56 9.46 19.21
CA LEU A 160 17.15 10.60 18.39
C LEU A 160 17.22 11.93 19.13
N ALA A 161 17.06 11.94 20.47
CA ALA A 161 17.30 13.13 21.27
C ALA A 161 18.79 13.53 21.30
N SER A 162 19.70 12.55 21.26
CA SER A 162 21.15 12.77 21.25
C SER A 162 21.69 13.04 19.85
N HIS A 163 21.00 12.54 18.82
CA HIS A 163 21.34 12.68 17.41
C HIS A 163 20.10 13.14 16.61
N PRO A 164 19.69 14.41 16.74
CA PRO A 164 18.44 14.91 16.13
C PRO A 164 18.47 14.96 14.60
N ALA A 165 19.66 14.89 14.00
CA ALA A 165 19.85 14.79 12.56
C ALA A 165 19.99 13.34 12.07
N ALA A 166 19.96 12.35 12.97
CA ALA A 166 20.15 10.96 12.59
C ALA A 166 19.03 10.49 11.68
N THR A 167 19.44 9.94 10.54
CA THR A 167 18.55 9.29 9.58
C THR A 167 19.06 7.88 9.30
N LEU A 168 18.16 7.01 8.88
CA LEU A 168 18.53 5.67 8.47
C LEU A 168 19.20 5.70 7.10
N PHE A 169 20.27 4.93 6.99
CA PHE A 169 21.01 4.80 5.75
C PHE A 169 20.77 3.42 5.15
N ALA A 170 19.74 3.34 4.31
CA ALA A 170 19.37 2.15 3.56
C ALA A 170 20.48 1.69 2.59
N PRO A 171 20.55 0.40 2.24
CA PRO A 171 19.61 -0.66 2.63
C PRO A 171 19.95 -1.36 3.96
N ALA A 172 18.92 -1.77 4.67
CA ALA A 172 18.97 -2.65 5.82
C ALA A 172 19.62 -3.99 5.44
N GLN A 173 20.47 -4.52 6.31
CA GLN A 173 21.19 -5.78 6.12
C GLN A 173 20.54 -6.88 6.95
N SER A 174 20.30 -8.06 6.36
CA SER A 174 19.88 -9.22 7.13
C SER A 174 21.02 -9.65 8.05
N VAL A 175 20.73 -9.79 9.35
CA VAL A 175 21.72 -10.17 10.37
C VAL A 175 21.34 -11.46 11.11
N GLY A 176 20.20 -12.06 10.77
CA GLY A 176 19.83 -13.38 11.25
C GLY A 176 18.33 -13.59 11.37
N SER A 177 17.97 -14.72 11.97
CA SER A 177 16.61 -15.07 12.31
C SER A 177 16.55 -15.73 13.68
N ALA A 178 15.39 -15.68 14.32
CA ALA A 178 15.14 -16.33 15.60
C ALA A 178 13.76 -17.00 15.59
N PRO A 179 13.62 -18.22 16.14
CA PRO A 179 12.31 -18.82 16.32
C PRO A 179 11.48 -18.01 17.32
N LEU A 180 10.16 -17.98 17.10
CA LEU A 180 9.18 -17.45 18.05
C LEU A 180 8.33 -18.61 18.59
N ASP A 181 7.71 -18.38 19.74
CA ASP A 181 6.75 -19.31 20.32
C ASP A 181 5.62 -19.64 19.33
N GLY A 182 5.07 -20.86 19.45
CA GLY A 182 3.99 -21.30 18.58
C GLY A 182 4.42 -21.59 17.13
N GLY A 183 5.73 -21.66 16.84
CA GLY A 183 6.25 -21.99 15.51
C GLY A 183 6.42 -20.79 14.57
N GLY A 184 6.31 -19.56 15.11
CA GLY A 184 6.62 -18.35 14.38
C GLY A 184 8.12 -18.17 14.16
N ILE A 185 8.48 -17.14 13.38
CA ILE A 185 9.86 -16.75 13.14
C ILE A 185 9.99 -15.23 13.10
N ARG A 186 11.10 -14.74 13.61
CA ARG A 186 11.56 -13.35 13.50
C ARG A 186 12.70 -13.28 12.50
N LEU A 187 12.59 -12.45 11.49
CA LEU A 187 13.72 -12.06 10.63
C LEU A 187 14.31 -10.75 11.15
N ILE A 188 15.63 -10.68 11.29
CA ILE A 188 16.31 -9.54 11.90
C ILE A 188 17.11 -8.80 10.84
N TYR A 189 16.82 -7.50 10.72
CA TYR A 189 17.54 -6.60 9.84
C TYR A 189 18.18 -5.47 10.65
N GLN A 190 19.35 -5.03 10.20
CA GLN A 190 20.12 -3.96 10.81
C GLN A 190 20.35 -2.83 9.82
N THR A 191 20.07 -1.60 10.26
CA THR A 191 20.26 -0.39 9.45
C THR A 191 21.11 0.62 10.21
N PRO A 192 22.18 1.15 9.61
CA PRO A 192 22.96 2.22 10.22
C PRO A 192 22.16 3.52 10.33
N LEU A 193 22.38 4.26 11.41
CA LEU A 193 21.95 5.66 11.53
C LEU A 193 23.15 6.58 11.40
N ARG A 194 22.96 7.69 10.68
CA ARG A 194 23.97 8.73 10.50
C ARG A 194 23.36 10.12 10.62
N ASP A 195 24.11 11.04 11.22
CA ASP A 195 23.75 12.47 11.30
C ASP A 195 23.92 13.20 9.95
N CYS A 196 24.69 12.62 9.03
CA CYS A 196 24.86 13.15 7.68
C CYS A 196 25.25 12.04 6.69
N HIS A 197 25.15 12.31 5.40
CA HIS A 197 25.39 11.32 4.35
C HIS A 197 26.80 10.66 4.41
N ALA A 198 27.82 11.44 4.77
CA ALA A 198 29.22 11.02 4.83
C ALA A 198 29.75 10.86 6.28
N CYS A 199 28.88 10.93 7.27
CA CYS A 199 29.26 10.81 8.67
C CYS A 199 29.50 9.36 9.05
N ALA A 200 30.25 9.14 10.14
CA ALA A 200 30.30 7.83 10.78
C ALA A 200 28.91 7.44 11.28
N ASP A 201 28.68 6.12 11.40
CA ASP A 201 27.46 5.59 11.98
C ASP A 201 27.41 5.99 13.47
N VAL A 202 26.30 6.59 13.89
CA VAL A 202 26.05 6.97 15.29
C VAL A 202 25.37 5.86 16.07
N ALA A 203 24.67 4.97 15.35
CA ALA A 203 24.06 3.78 15.90
C ALA A 203 23.78 2.75 14.80
N MET A 204 23.45 1.54 15.24
CA MET A 204 22.90 0.48 14.41
C MET A 204 21.54 0.10 14.96
N LEU A 205 20.49 0.27 14.15
CA LEU A 205 19.15 -0.11 14.56
C LEU A 205 18.84 -1.50 14.05
N LYS A 206 18.62 -2.44 14.97
CA LYS A 206 18.13 -3.77 14.63
C LYS A 206 16.63 -3.85 14.82
N VAL A 207 15.94 -4.27 13.77
CA VAL A 207 14.49 -4.48 13.76
C VAL A 207 14.21 -5.93 13.43
N GLY A 208 13.46 -6.58 14.32
CA GLY A 208 12.86 -7.89 14.10
C GLY A 208 11.51 -7.73 13.40
N TYR A 209 11.27 -8.55 12.37
CA TYR A 209 10.02 -8.67 11.63
C TYR A 209 9.43 -10.05 11.92
N ASP A 210 8.27 -10.07 12.56
CA ASP A 210 7.69 -11.29 13.12
C ASP A 210 6.65 -11.87 12.18
N PHE A 211 6.71 -13.19 12.03
CA PHE A 211 5.80 -13.98 11.23
C PHE A 211 5.27 -15.14 12.06
N ASP A 212 3.99 -15.44 11.93
CA ASP A 212 3.37 -16.58 12.60
C ASP A 212 3.79 -17.94 11.99
N ALA A 213 3.24 -19.03 12.53
CA ALA A 213 3.47 -20.38 12.01
C ALA A 213 2.99 -20.58 10.56
N GLN A 214 2.08 -19.73 10.08
CA GLN A 214 1.59 -19.71 8.70
C GLN A 214 2.38 -18.71 7.83
N ARG A 215 3.46 -18.13 8.35
CA ARG A 215 4.30 -17.12 7.69
C ARG A 215 3.54 -15.87 7.28
N ARG A 216 2.54 -15.47 8.07
CA ARG A 216 1.87 -14.18 7.95
C ARG A 216 2.53 -13.17 8.87
N PHE A 217 2.72 -11.95 8.38
CA PHE A 217 3.37 -10.90 9.16
C PHE A 217 2.48 -10.44 10.32
N VAL A 218 3.00 -10.50 11.55
CA VAL A 218 2.27 -10.13 12.77
C VAL A 218 2.72 -8.81 13.39
N GLY A 219 3.96 -8.38 13.15
CA GLY A 219 4.47 -7.13 13.71
C GLY A 219 5.97 -6.95 13.53
N LYS A 220 6.48 -5.82 14.02
CA LYS A 220 7.91 -5.54 14.08
C LYS A 220 8.28 -4.93 15.42
N ALA A 221 9.49 -5.20 15.90
CA ALA A 221 10.00 -4.72 17.18
C ALA A 221 11.51 -4.45 17.09
N LEU A 222 12.03 -3.60 17.98
CA LEU A 222 13.48 -3.51 18.16
C LEU A 222 14.01 -4.81 18.77
N VAL A 223 15.23 -5.16 18.40
CA VAL A 223 15.99 -6.24 19.01
C VAL A 223 17.38 -5.75 19.41
N GLU A 224 17.97 -6.42 20.39
CA GLU A 224 19.32 -6.11 20.89
C GLU A 224 20.43 -6.71 20.01
#